data_AF-A0A2T4V3X8-F1
#
_entry.id   AF-A0A2T4V3X8-F1
#
_cell.length_a   1.000
_cell.length_b   1.000
_cell.length_c   1.000
_cell.angle_alpha   90.00
_cell.angle_beta   90.00
_cell.angle_gamma   90.00
#
_symmetry.space_group_name_H-M   'P 1'
#
loop_
_entity.id
_entity.type
_entity.pdbx_description
1 polymer ?
#
loop_
_entity_poly.entity_id
_entity_poly.type
_entity_poly.pdbx_seq_one_letter_code
_entity_poly.pdbx_strand_id
1 'polypeptide(L)'
;MSFSEDSWKKKLYRDYISLREMLFLWAMEYVHMPSFPHQAKYHRGEGRQTPRAEDLARLLEKMGFVRLPYPRYSMLFERDGAAIRLYRPPDAPHFAIRVGMHSPEELKHVQALIEDNTDMEKSRL
;
A
#
# COMPACT_ATOMS: atom_id res chain seq x y z
N MET A 1 19.03 -21.84 13.82
CA MET A 1 18.14 -22.02 12.65
C MET A 1 19.01 -22.03 11.40
N SER A 2 19.09 -23.14 10.67
CA SER A 2 19.86 -23.21 9.42
C SER A 2 19.03 -22.62 8.27
N PHE A 3 19.46 -21.50 7.70
CA PHE A 3 18.97 -21.04 6.40
C PHE A 3 19.44 -22.05 5.36
N SER A 4 18.56 -22.95 4.90
CA SER A 4 18.89 -23.72 3.71
C SER A 4 18.96 -22.76 2.52
N GLU A 5 19.92 -22.98 1.63
CA GLU A 5 20.27 -22.13 0.49
C GLU A 5 19.07 -21.79 -0.43
N ASP A 6 18.01 -22.60 -0.36
CA ASP A 6 16.78 -22.48 -1.16
C ASP A 6 15.53 -22.10 -0.36
N SER A 7 15.64 -21.85 0.95
CA SER A 7 14.49 -21.49 1.80
C SER A 7 13.78 -20.20 1.35
N TRP A 8 14.51 -19.27 0.73
CA TRP A 8 13.96 -18.05 0.12
C TRP A 8 13.10 -18.34 -1.12
N LYS A 9 13.42 -19.39 -1.89
CA LYS A 9 12.64 -19.79 -3.08
C LYS A 9 11.25 -20.30 -2.71
N LYS A 10 11.08 -20.87 -1.51
CA LYS A 10 9.77 -21.29 -0.99
C LYS A 10 8.89 -20.11 -0.57
N LYS A 11 9.48 -18.96 -0.20
CA LYS A 11 8.73 -17.71 0.10
C LYS A 11 8.24 -16.97 -1.15
N LEU A 12 8.85 -17.22 -2.31
CA LEU A 12 8.38 -16.68 -3.60
C LEU A 12 7.06 -17.31 -4.06
N TYR A 13 6.65 -18.45 -3.50
CA TYR A 13 5.48 -19.18 -3.94
C TYR A 13 4.20 -18.79 -3.17
N ARG A 14 3.48 -17.80 -3.72
CA ARG A 14 2.00 -17.63 -3.82
C ARG A 14 1.58 -16.16 -3.81
N ASP A 15 2.35 -15.29 -3.15
CA ASP A 15 1.94 -13.90 -2.93
C ASP A 15 2.45 -12.90 -3.99
N TYR A 16 3.48 -13.27 -4.75
CA TYR A 16 4.15 -12.40 -5.71
C TYR A 16 4.27 -13.08 -7.09
N ILE A 17 4.02 -12.33 -8.17
CA ILE A 17 4.08 -12.84 -9.55
C ILE A 17 5.54 -12.89 -10.05
N SER A 18 6.46 -12.11 -9.45
CA SER A 18 7.88 -12.11 -9.84
C SER A 18 8.81 -11.67 -8.69
N LEU A 19 10.11 -11.99 -8.83
CA LEU A 19 11.15 -11.47 -7.93
C LEU A 19 11.20 -9.93 -7.92
N ARG A 20 11.01 -9.30 -9.08
CA ARG A 20 10.98 -7.84 -9.21
C ARG A 20 9.86 -7.23 -8.39
N GLU A 21 8.65 -7.78 -8.50
CA GLU A 21 7.50 -7.39 -7.68
C GLU A 21 7.77 -7.50 -6.19
N MET A 22 8.31 -8.65 -5.77
CA MET A 22 8.67 -8.90 -4.38
C MET A 22 9.65 -7.85 -3.86
N LEU A 23 10.72 -7.55 -4.62
CA LEU A 23 11.74 -6.58 -4.22
C LEU A 23 11.17 -5.17 -4.07
N PHE A 24 10.31 -4.71 -4.99
CA PHE A 24 9.68 -3.39 -4.86
C PHE A 24 8.72 -3.31 -3.69
N LEU A 25 7.90 -4.35 -3.49
CA LEU A 25 6.99 -4.38 -2.35
C LEU A 25 7.75 -4.43 -1.03
N TRP A 26 8.86 -5.15 -0.96
CA TRP A 26 9.69 -5.20 0.24
C TRP A 26 10.46 -3.91 0.48
N ALA A 27 11.01 -3.28 -0.56
CA ALA A 27 11.64 -1.98 -0.46
C ALA A 27 10.64 -0.95 0.09
N MET A 28 9.42 -0.94 -0.42
CA MET A 28 8.36 -0.09 0.11
C MET A 28 8.00 -0.45 1.56
N GLU A 29 7.71 -1.72 1.86
CA GLU A 29 7.17 -2.15 3.16
C GLU A 29 8.19 -2.05 4.31
N TYR A 30 9.46 -2.35 4.03
CA TYR A 30 10.50 -2.55 5.04
C TYR A 30 11.59 -1.47 5.02
N VAL A 31 11.69 -0.66 3.96
CA VAL A 31 12.70 0.41 3.89
C VAL A 31 12.02 1.78 3.84
N HIS A 32 11.15 2.02 2.86
CA HIS A 32 10.58 3.35 2.63
C HIS A 32 9.47 3.68 3.63
N MET A 33 8.45 2.83 3.78
CA MET A 33 7.34 3.10 4.69
C MET A 33 7.77 3.29 6.16
N PRO A 34 8.70 2.50 6.72
CA PRO A 34 9.19 2.69 8.07
C PRO A 34 9.99 3.99 8.28
N SER A 35 10.47 4.66 7.22
CA SER A 35 11.15 5.95 7.38
C SER A 35 10.20 7.10 7.70
N PHE A 36 8.89 6.91 7.54
CA PHE A 36 7.89 7.92 7.88
C PHE A 36 7.49 7.85 9.37
N PRO A 37 7.56 8.96 10.12
CA PRO A 37 7.19 9.02 11.53
C PRO A 37 5.69 8.89 11.76
N HIS A 38 4.86 9.19 10.76
CA HIS A 38 3.41 9.11 10.85
C HIS A 38 2.87 8.15 9.81
N GLN A 39 2.14 7.14 10.26
CA GLN A 39 1.63 6.09 9.39
C GLN A 39 0.19 5.75 9.73
N ALA A 40 -0.55 5.29 8.73
CA ALA A 40 -1.85 4.69 8.93
C ALA A 40 -2.04 3.52 7.97
N LYS A 41 -2.84 2.56 8.41
CA LYS A 41 -3.22 1.40 7.62
C LYS A 41 -4.74 1.36 7.53
N TYR A 42 -5.24 1.10 6.34
CA TYR A 42 -6.66 0.97 6.07
C TYR A 42 -6.96 -0.41 5.52
N HIS A 43 -8.06 -0.95 6.00
CA HIS A 43 -8.66 -2.18 5.50
C HIS A 43 -10.05 -1.86 4.97
N ARG A 44 -10.63 -2.81 4.24
CA ARG A 44 -12.02 -2.69 3.82
C ARG A 44 -12.92 -2.63 5.07
N GLY A 45 -13.78 -1.61 5.14
CA GLY A 45 -14.90 -1.60 6.07
C GLY A 45 -16.07 -2.44 5.59
N GLU A 46 -17.09 -2.66 6.42
CA GLU A 46 -18.27 -3.49 6.08
C GLU A 46 -19.21 -2.86 5.01
N GLY A 47 -18.79 -1.75 4.38
CA GLY A 47 -19.52 -1.00 3.36
C GLY A 47 -19.76 -1.74 2.03
N ARG A 48 -20.70 -1.18 1.24
CA ARG A 48 -21.32 -1.80 0.05
C ARG A 48 -20.53 -1.57 -1.26
N GLN A 49 -19.62 -0.60 -1.35
CA GLN A 49 -18.84 -0.40 -2.58
C GLN A 49 -17.35 -0.20 -2.28
N THR A 50 -16.56 -1.25 -2.55
CA THR A 50 -15.11 -1.10 -2.61
C THR A 50 -14.75 -0.27 -3.85
N PRO A 51 -14.08 0.89 -3.71
CA PRO A 51 -13.62 1.63 -4.87
C PRO A 51 -12.65 0.77 -5.68
N ARG A 52 -12.71 0.86 -7.01
CA ARG A 52 -11.72 0.18 -7.84
C ARG A 52 -10.36 0.82 -7.57
N ALA A 53 -9.30 0.02 -7.53
CA ALA A 53 -7.97 0.56 -7.26
C ALA A 53 -7.55 1.66 -8.24
N GLU A 54 -8.04 1.62 -9.48
CA GLU A 54 -7.74 2.67 -10.46
C GLU A 54 -8.46 3.99 -10.16
N ASP A 55 -9.64 3.96 -9.56
CA ASP A 55 -10.34 5.18 -9.14
C ASP A 55 -9.61 5.84 -7.96
N LEU A 56 -9.14 5.01 -7.03
CA LEU A 56 -8.28 5.45 -5.93
C LEU A 56 -6.94 5.95 -6.44
N ALA A 57 -6.32 5.27 -7.40
CA ALA A 57 -5.07 5.71 -8.02
C ALA A 57 -5.18 7.11 -8.61
N ARG A 58 -6.25 7.38 -9.36
CA ARG A 58 -6.52 8.71 -9.93
C ARG A 58 -6.73 9.77 -8.86
N LEU A 59 -7.35 9.42 -7.73
CA LEU A 59 -7.47 10.33 -6.58
C LEU A 59 -6.10 10.68 -6.01
N LEU A 60 -5.23 9.68 -5.81
CA LEU A 60 -3.87 9.89 -5.31
C LEU A 60 -3.03 10.74 -6.28
N GLU A 61 -3.13 10.49 -7.58
CA GLU A 61 -2.46 11.28 -8.62
C GLU A 61 -2.92 12.74 -8.59
N LYS A 62 -4.22 13.00 -8.42
CA LYS A 62 -4.75 14.37 -8.24
C LYS A 62 -4.21 15.08 -6.99
N MET A 63 -3.81 14.32 -5.97
CA MET A 63 -3.16 14.85 -4.75
C MET A 63 -1.65 15.06 -4.91
N GLY A 64 -1.12 14.91 -6.13
CA GLY A 64 0.29 15.13 -6.45
C GLY A 64 1.19 13.94 -6.14
N PHE A 65 0.63 12.75 -5.89
CA PHE A 65 1.45 11.54 -5.82
C PHE A 65 1.83 11.06 -7.22
N VAL A 66 3.08 10.66 -7.37
CA VAL A 66 3.57 9.99 -8.56
C VAL A 66 3.36 8.49 -8.40
N ARG A 67 2.58 7.90 -9.30
CA ARG A 67 2.43 6.45 -9.39
C ARG A 67 3.69 5.82 -9.96
N LEU A 68 4.27 4.88 -9.21
CA LEU A 68 5.46 4.17 -9.63
C LEU A 68 5.12 2.95 -10.51
N PRO A 69 6.01 2.55 -11.44
CA PRO A 69 5.73 1.54 -12.46
C PRO A 69 5.81 0.11 -11.90
N TYR A 70 4.78 -0.33 -11.19
CA TYR A 70 4.77 -1.62 -10.46
C TYR A 70 3.48 -2.44 -10.71
N PRO A 71 3.44 -3.73 -10.30
CA PRO A 71 2.76 -4.83 -11.00
C PRO A 71 1.25 -4.99 -10.70
N ARG A 72 0.65 -6.03 -11.29
CA ARG A 72 -0.80 -6.29 -11.39
C ARG A 72 -1.59 -6.23 -10.07
N TYR A 73 -0.95 -6.49 -8.93
CA TYR A 73 -1.60 -6.59 -7.62
C TYR A 73 -1.19 -5.49 -6.62
N SER A 74 -0.34 -4.55 -7.03
CA SER A 74 0.03 -3.42 -6.19
C SER A 74 0.22 -2.13 -6.96
N MET A 75 -0.19 -1.02 -6.36
CA MET A 75 0.12 0.31 -6.86
C MET A 75 0.87 1.05 -5.76
N LEU A 76 2.04 1.57 -6.10
CA LEU A 76 2.87 2.33 -5.18
C LEU A 76 2.90 3.78 -5.65
N PHE A 77 2.90 4.68 -4.69
CA PHE A 77 2.82 6.11 -4.89
C PHE A 77 3.82 6.81 -4.00
N GLU A 78 4.51 7.78 -4.54
CA GLU A 78 5.46 8.61 -3.81
C GLU A 78 5.21 10.09 -4.10
N ARG A 79 5.47 10.91 -3.10
CA ARG A 79 5.54 12.36 -3.15
C ARG A 79 6.63 12.79 -2.18
N ASP A 80 7.17 13.99 -2.32
CA ASP A 80 8.11 14.48 -1.31
C ASP A 80 7.48 14.39 0.10
N GLY A 81 8.19 13.75 1.01
CA GLY A 81 7.74 13.49 2.38
C GLY A 81 6.54 12.55 2.58
N ALA A 82 6.06 11.84 1.55
CA ALA A 82 4.93 10.91 1.69
C ALA A 82 4.99 9.71 0.73
N ALA A 83 4.46 8.58 1.19
CA ALA A 83 4.34 7.38 0.38
C ALA A 83 3.03 6.63 0.66
N ILE A 84 2.46 6.04 -0.38
CA ILE A 84 1.21 5.26 -0.30
C ILE A 84 1.40 3.93 -1.03
N ARG A 85 0.94 2.86 -0.39
CA ARG A 85 0.88 1.52 -0.94
C ARG A 85 -0.56 1.05 -1.00
N LEU A 86 -1.03 0.75 -2.21
CA LEU A 86 -2.23 -0.04 -2.45
C LEU A 86 -1.79 -1.47 -2.75
N TYR A 87 -2.21 -2.42 -1.93
CA TYR A 87 -1.89 -3.83 -2.14
C TYR A 87 -3.13 -4.69 -2.09
N ARG A 88 -3.36 -5.47 -3.15
CA ARG A 88 -4.37 -6.53 -3.15
C ARG A 88 -3.66 -7.87 -3.09
N PRO A 89 -3.66 -8.55 -1.94
CA PRO A 89 -3.19 -9.93 -1.85
C PRO A 89 -3.86 -10.81 -2.93
N PRO A 90 -3.18 -11.79 -3.52
CA PRO A 90 -3.75 -12.63 -4.58
C PRO A 90 -5.06 -13.32 -4.19
N ASP A 91 -5.19 -13.72 -2.92
CA ASP A 91 -6.37 -14.40 -2.37
C ASP A 91 -7.39 -13.43 -1.75
N ALA A 92 -7.15 -12.11 -1.83
CA ALA A 92 -8.04 -11.10 -1.28
C ALA A 92 -8.87 -10.44 -2.39
N PRO A 93 -10.19 -10.30 -2.20
CA PRO A 93 -11.04 -9.59 -3.15
C PRO A 93 -10.80 -8.07 -3.17
N HIS A 94 -10.06 -7.51 -2.21
CA HIS A 94 -9.94 -6.07 -1.98
C HIS A 94 -8.51 -5.61 -1.70
N PHE A 95 -8.26 -4.31 -1.93
CA PHE A 95 -6.99 -3.65 -1.62
C PHE A 95 -6.93 -3.24 -0.14
N ALA A 96 -5.75 -3.36 0.46
CA ALA A 96 -5.37 -2.68 1.68
C ALA A 96 -4.55 -1.43 1.32
N ILE A 97 -4.75 -0.34 2.08
CA ILE A 97 -3.95 0.87 1.95
C ILE A 97 -2.99 0.96 3.13
N ARG A 98 -1.74 1.32 2.85
CA ARG A 98 -0.82 1.83 3.86
C ARG A 98 -0.34 3.20 3.41
N VAL A 99 -0.40 4.18 4.31
CA VAL A 99 0.07 5.55 4.08
C VAL A 99 1.16 5.89 5.09
N GLY A 100 2.20 6.59 4.64
CA GLY A 100 3.30 7.08 5.47
C GLY A 100 3.63 8.52 5.10
N MET A 101 3.81 9.39 6.09
CA MET A 101 4.08 10.82 5.92
C MET A 101 5.04 11.36 6.98
N HIS A 102 5.79 12.40 6.60
CA HIS A 102 6.60 13.18 7.54
C HIS A 102 5.78 14.15 8.40
N SER A 103 4.67 14.69 7.88
CA SER A 103 3.78 15.59 8.63
C SER A 103 2.53 14.85 9.14
N PRO A 104 2.16 15.02 10.43
CA PRO A 104 0.93 14.47 10.98
C PRO A 104 -0.33 15.19 10.48
N GLU A 105 -0.23 16.47 10.10
CA GLU A 105 -1.32 17.24 9.48
C GLU A 105 -1.62 16.73 8.08
N GLU A 106 -0.58 16.49 7.27
CA GLU A 106 -0.73 15.88 5.96
C GLU A 106 -1.36 14.49 6.07
N LEU A 107 -0.93 13.71 7.07
CA LEU A 107 -1.54 12.42 7.33
C LEU A 107 -3.03 12.59 7.55
N LYS A 108 -3.46 13.43 8.50
CA LYS A 108 -4.88 13.67 8.78
C LYS A 108 -5.66 14.10 7.53
N HIS A 109 -5.08 14.96 6.69
CA HIS A 109 -5.72 15.40 5.45
C HIS A 109 -5.97 14.25 4.48
N VAL A 110 -4.95 13.41 4.24
CA VAL A 110 -5.09 12.24 3.37
C VAL A 110 -6.01 11.18 3.98
N GLN A 111 -6.02 11.03 5.31
CA GLN A 111 -6.97 10.17 6.01
C GLN A 111 -8.41 10.58 5.74
N ALA A 112 -8.73 11.86 5.93
CA ALA A 112 -10.06 12.40 5.64
C ALA A 112 -10.47 12.18 4.17
N LEU A 113 -9.55 12.41 3.23
CA LEU A 113 -9.84 12.21 1.81
C LEU A 113 -10.07 10.73 1.45
N ILE A 114 -9.33 9.81 2.05
CA ILE A 114 -9.58 8.37 1.86
C ILE A 114 -10.96 8.02 2.43
N GLU A 115 -11.28 8.46 3.64
CA GLU A 115 -12.55 8.16 4.31
C GLU A 115 -13.76 8.79 3.57
N ASP A 116 -13.61 10.00 3.02
CA ASP A 116 -14.68 10.70 2.28
C ASP A 116 -14.93 10.10 0.87
N ASN A 117 -13.92 9.49 0.26
CA ASN A 117 -13.99 8.96 -1.11
C ASN A 117 -14.07 7.43 -1.17
N THR A 118 -13.92 6.74 -0.03
CA THR A 118 -13.86 5.27 0.03
C THR A 118 -14.56 4.73 1.27
N ASP A 119 -15.20 3.56 1.15
CA ASP A 119 -15.75 2.81 2.29
C ASP A 119 -14.63 2.10 3.13
N MET A 120 -13.42 2.67 3.19
CA MET A 120 -12.29 2.04 3.90
C MET A 120 -12.22 2.51 5.35
N GLU A 121 -11.94 1.56 6.23
CA GLU A 121 -11.81 1.81 7.66
C GLU A 121 -10.34 1.78 8.08
N LYS A 122 -9.97 2.73 8.93
CA LYS A 122 -8.65 2.74 9.56
C LYS A 122 -8.51 1.50 10.45
N SER A 123 -7.45 0.73 10.23
CA SER A 123 -7.09 -0.37 11.12
C SER A 123 -6.80 0.20 12.51
N ARG A 124 -7.54 -0.26 13.51
CA ARG A 124 -7.11 -0.13 14.90
C ARG A 124 -5.96 -1.14 15.06
N LEU A 125 -4.75 -0.63 15.24
CA LEU A 125 -3.62 -1.44 15.69
C LEU A 125 -3.89 -1.88 17.14
#